data_AF-A0A920HQQ3-F1
#
_entry.id   AF-A0A920HQQ3-F1
#
_cell.length_a   1.000
_cell.length_b   1.000
_cell.length_c   1.000
_cell.angle_alpha   90.00
_cell.angle_beta   90.00
_cell.angle_gamma   90.00
#
_symmetry.space_group_name_H-M   'P 1'
#
loop_
_entity.id
_entity.type
_entity.pdbx_description
1 polymer ?
#
loop_
_entity_poly.entity_id
_entity_poly.type
_entity_poly.pdbx_seq_one_letter_code
_entity_poly.pdbx_strand_id
1 'polypeptide(L)'
;MLFYKFFINTPGNNLYKDFVENLEDSQENKRTIFESLLTNISYWTILIIFVWLGFGLEVACIWWIPRLIALGYVRMTLSWAPHHPMEEQGRYRNTRGFKAKIGTILTMGMEYHIIHHLHPSIPLNLNPAAYRALKPILIERNCRLDKNL
;
A
#
# COMPACT_ATOMS: atom_id res chain seq x y z
N MET A 1 11.26 -15.26 -26.13
CA MET A 1 10.24 -14.48 -25.40
C MET A 1 8.90 -15.22 -25.48
N LEU A 2 8.76 -16.34 -24.74
CA LEU A 2 7.69 -17.33 -24.97
C LEU A 2 6.84 -17.68 -23.72
N PHE A 3 7.07 -17.05 -22.57
CA PHE A 3 6.39 -17.43 -21.31
C PHE A 3 5.16 -16.60 -20.92
N TYR A 4 4.89 -15.45 -21.56
CA TYR A 4 3.79 -14.56 -21.13
C TYR A 4 2.42 -14.93 -21.73
N LYS A 5 2.39 -15.70 -22.82
CA LYS A 5 1.15 -16.01 -23.57
C LYS A 5 0.20 -16.99 -22.88
N PHE A 6 0.60 -17.66 -21.79
CA PHE A 6 -0.20 -18.73 -21.20
C PHE A 6 -1.28 -18.24 -20.21
N PHE A 7 -1.15 -17.02 -19.66
CA PHE A 7 -2.08 -16.51 -18.64
C PHE A 7 -3.08 -15.46 -19.13
N ILE A 8 -2.99 -15.01 -20.38
CA ILE A 8 -3.89 -14.00 -20.96
C ILE A 8 -4.65 -14.61 -22.13
N ASN A 9 -5.58 -15.52 -21.82
CA ASN A 9 -6.58 -15.92 -22.79
C ASN A 9 -7.95 -15.99 -22.10
N THR A 10 -8.41 -14.84 -21.60
CA THR A 10 -9.79 -14.65 -21.16
C THR A 10 -10.56 -14.05 -22.34
N PRO A 11 -11.60 -14.70 -22.86
CA PRO A 11 -12.39 -14.16 -23.96
C PRO A 11 -13.33 -13.08 -23.40
N GLY A 12 -12.85 -11.84 -23.34
CA GLY A 12 -13.63 -10.72 -22.83
C GLY A 12 -12.84 -9.41 -22.93
N ASN A 13 -13.22 -8.59 -23.91
CA ASN A 13 -12.75 -7.23 -24.22
C ASN A 13 -11.23 -7.00 -24.20
N ASN A 14 -10.69 -6.80 -25.41
CA ASN A 14 -9.34 -6.28 -25.66
C ASN A 14 -9.07 -4.91 -25.00
N LEU A 15 -10.05 -4.24 -24.40
CA LEU A 15 -9.90 -2.92 -23.78
C LEU A 15 -8.79 -2.85 -22.71
N TYR A 16 -8.66 -3.88 -21.88
CA TYR A 16 -7.58 -3.92 -20.88
C TYR A 16 -6.21 -4.15 -21.53
N LYS A 17 -6.16 -5.02 -22.54
CA LYS A 17 -4.93 -5.32 -23.28
C LYS A 17 -4.49 -4.11 -24.12
N ASP A 18 -5.41 -3.51 -24.85
CA ASP A 18 -5.22 -2.29 -25.63
C ASP A 18 -4.87 -1.11 -24.71
N PHE A 19 -5.49 -0.98 -23.52
CA PHE A 19 -5.10 0.03 -22.54
C PHE A 19 -3.66 -0.19 -22.04
N VAL A 20 -3.29 -1.42 -21.71
CA VAL A 20 -1.91 -1.76 -21.28
C VAL A 20 -0.91 -1.53 -22.42
N GLU A 21 -1.22 -1.93 -23.65
CA GLU A 21 -0.36 -1.72 -24.82
C GLU A 21 -0.22 -0.22 -25.17
N ASN A 22 -1.31 0.55 -25.08
CA ASN A 22 -1.28 2.01 -25.28
C ASN A 22 -0.54 2.74 -24.14
N LEU A 23 -0.64 2.24 -22.91
CA LEU A 23 0.17 2.73 -21.80
C LEU A 23 1.65 2.42 -22.05
N GLU A 24 2.01 1.19 -22.44
CA GLU A 24 3.39 0.78 -22.79
C GLU A 24 4.01 1.60 -23.92
N ASP A 25 3.23 1.98 -24.93
CA ASP A 25 3.77 2.70 -26.08
C ASP A 25 3.96 4.22 -25.83
N SER A 26 3.31 4.76 -24.81
CA SER A 26 3.47 6.17 -24.43
C SER A 26 4.95 6.47 -24.05
N GLN A 27 5.46 7.59 -24.56
CA GLN A 27 6.83 8.05 -24.25
C GLN A 27 7.03 8.25 -22.73
N GLU A 28 5.97 8.63 -22.02
CA GLU A 28 5.96 8.80 -20.57
C GLU A 28 6.16 7.45 -19.83
N ASN A 29 5.57 6.37 -20.30
CA ASN A 29 5.75 5.05 -19.69
C ASN A 29 7.13 4.46 -19.99
N LYS A 30 7.65 4.62 -21.22
CA LYS A 30 9.03 4.22 -21.55
C LYS A 30 10.06 4.90 -20.64
N ARG A 31 9.86 6.19 -20.37
CA ARG A 31 10.65 6.95 -19.40
C ARG A 31 10.49 6.40 -17.98
N THR A 32 9.27 6.16 -17.53
CA THR A 32 8.97 5.64 -16.18
C THR A 32 9.62 4.27 -15.94
N ILE A 33 9.55 3.39 -16.93
CA ILE A 33 10.19 2.07 -16.90
C ILE A 33 11.71 2.23 -16.82
N PHE A 34 12.29 3.12 -17.64
CA PHE A 34 13.72 3.39 -17.61
C PHE A 34 14.17 3.95 -16.25
N GLU A 35 13.46 4.94 -15.70
CA GLU A 35 13.72 5.52 -14.38
C GLU A 35 13.60 4.45 -13.27
N SER A 36 12.62 3.56 -13.37
CA SER A 36 12.43 2.44 -12.43
C SER A 36 13.56 1.42 -12.50
N LEU A 37 14.00 1.05 -13.70
CA LEU A 37 15.13 0.14 -13.91
C LEU A 37 16.43 0.76 -13.40
N LEU A 38 16.69 2.01 -13.78
CA LEU A 38 17.86 2.75 -13.33
C LEU A 38 17.91 2.85 -11.80
N THR A 39 16.79 3.17 -11.17
CA THR A 39 16.68 3.25 -9.70
C THR A 39 16.95 1.90 -9.06
N ASN A 40 16.35 0.81 -9.56
CA ASN A 40 16.55 -0.54 -9.01
C ASN A 40 17.99 -1.03 -9.18
N ILE A 41 18.57 -0.86 -10.37
CA ILE A 41 19.95 -1.25 -10.64
C ILE A 41 20.91 -0.44 -9.78
N SER A 42 20.73 0.88 -9.69
CA SER A 42 21.57 1.75 -8.85
C SER A 42 21.48 1.35 -7.38
N TYR A 43 20.25 1.11 -6.89
CA TYR A 43 20.00 0.66 -5.52
C TYR A 43 20.77 -0.62 -5.19
N TRP A 44 20.62 -1.68 -5.99
CA TRP A 44 21.33 -2.94 -5.75
C TRP A 44 22.83 -2.81 -5.92
N THR A 45 23.30 -2.04 -6.91
CA THR A 45 24.72 -1.79 -7.15
C THR A 45 25.37 -1.13 -5.94
N ILE A 46 24.75 -0.11 -5.35
CA ILE A 46 25.25 0.55 -4.14
C ILE A 46 25.38 -0.45 -3.00
N LEU A 47 24.33 -1.23 -2.70
CA LEU A 47 24.38 -2.21 -1.61
C LEU A 47 25.46 -3.26 -1.83
N ILE A 48 25.58 -3.77 -3.05
CA ILE A 48 26.61 -4.74 -3.43
C ILE A 48 28.00 -4.13 -3.20
N ILE A 49 28.27 -2.92 -3.70
CA ILE A 49 29.57 -2.24 -3.48
C ILE A 49 29.91 -2.11 -2.00
N PHE A 50 28.98 -1.67 -1.15
CA PHE A 50 29.23 -1.57 0.29
C PHE A 50 29.56 -2.92 0.94
N VAL A 51 28.85 -3.99 0.55
CA VAL A 51 29.15 -5.35 1.02
C VAL A 51 30.55 -5.78 0.57
N TRP A 52 30.91 -5.56 -0.71
CA TRP A 52 32.25 -5.88 -1.24
C TRP A 52 33.36 -5.11 -0.53
N LEU A 53 33.10 -3.88 -0.10
CA LEU A 53 34.03 -3.05 0.68
C LEU A 53 34.13 -3.46 2.16
N GLY A 54 33.40 -4.51 2.58
CA GLY A 54 33.42 -5.03 3.95
C GLY A 54 32.34 -4.48 4.88
N PHE A 55 31.47 -3.57 4.42
CA PHE A 55 30.39 -2.95 5.21
C PHE A 55 29.08 -3.77 5.20
N GLY A 56 29.20 -5.10 5.13
CA GLY A 56 28.05 -5.98 4.98
C GLY A 56 27.10 -5.94 6.18
N LEU A 57 27.65 -5.78 7.39
CA LEU A 57 26.85 -5.70 8.62
C LEU A 57 26.08 -4.38 8.69
N GLU A 58 26.71 -3.27 8.33
CA GLU A 58 26.11 -1.94 8.28
C GLU A 58 24.96 -1.93 7.26
N VAL A 59 25.17 -2.49 6.07
CA VAL A 59 24.11 -2.66 5.06
C VAL A 59 22.95 -3.49 5.62
N ALA A 60 23.23 -4.60 6.31
CA ALA A 60 22.20 -5.44 6.89
C ALA A 60 21.40 -4.71 7.99
N CYS A 61 22.08 -4.09 8.94
CA CYS A 61 21.47 -3.48 10.12
C CYS A 61 20.77 -2.14 9.84
N ILE A 62 21.34 -1.30 8.98
CA ILE A 62 20.79 0.04 8.70
C ILE A 62 19.73 -0.04 7.60
N TRP A 63 19.91 -0.92 6.62
CA TRP A 63 19.04 -0.96 5.44
C TRP A 63 18.17 -2.21 5.39
N TRP A 64 18.79 -3.38 5.32
CA TRP A 64 18.06 -4.58 4.88
C TRP A 64 17.07 -5.09 5.93
N ILE A 65 17.49 -5.20 7.19
CA ILE A 65 16.66 -5.63 8.31
C ILE A 65 15.53 -4.62 8.57
N PRO A 66 15.78 -3.30 8.72
CA PRO A 66 14.71 -2.32 8.91
C PRO A 66 13.70 -2.33 7.78
N ARG A 67 14.15 -2.46 6.52
CA ARG A 67 13.25 -2.53 5.36
C ARG A 67 12.33 -3.75 5.43
N LEU A 68 12.83 -4.93 5.79
CA LEU A 68 12.01 -6.14 5.92
C LEU A 68 10.95 -5.99 7.01
N ILE A 69 11.34 -5.45 8.17
CA ILE A 69 10.42 -5.17 9.27
C ILE A 69 9.36 -4.16 8.84
N ALA A 70 9.77 -3.04 8.23
CA ALA A 70 8.86 -2.00 7.76
C ALA A 70 7.86 -2.53 6.72
N LEU A 71 8.31 -3.36 5.77
CA LEU A 71 7.43 -3.98 4.77
C LEU A 71 6.39 -4.89 5.41
N GLY A 72 6.79 -5.75 6.35
CA GLY A 72 5.85 -6.60 7.09
C GLY A 72 4.87 -5.77 7.91
N TYR A 73 5.39 -4.78 8.64
CA TYR A 73 4.60 -3.89 9.47
C TYR A 73 3.55 -3.10 8.68
N VAL A 74 3.93 -2.44 7.58
CA VAL A 74 3.01 -1.65 6.74
C VAL A 74 1.97 -2.56 6.09
N ARG A 75 2.36 -3.72 5.54
CA ARG A 75 1.40 -4.67 4.97
C ARG A 75 0.36 -5.12 5.99
N MET A 76 0.78 -5.37 7.24
CA MET A 76 -0.14 -5.78 8.29
C MET A 76 -1.01 -4.65 8.80
N THR A 77 -0.45 -3.48 9.11
CA THR A 77 -1.15 -2.39 9.80
C THR A 77 -1.91 -1.45 8.86
N LEU A 78 -1.39 -1.22 7.66
CA LEU A 78 -1.97 -0.32 6.66
C LEU A 78 -2.78 -1.07 5.60
N SER A 79 -2.26 -2.16 5.05
CA SER A 79 -2.94 -2.86 3.95
C SER A 79 -3.94 -3.91 4.42
N TRP A 80 -3.56 -4.78 5.37
CA TRP A 80 -4.40 -5.91 5.77
C TRP A 80 -5.39 -5.54 6.87
N ALA A 81 -4.93 -5.00 7.99
CA ALA A 81 -5.77 -4.78 9.17
C ALA A 81 -6.99 -3.88 8.89
N PRO A 82 -6.88 -2.74 8.18
CA PRO A 82 -8.03 -1.87 7.91
C PRO A 82 -9.03 -2.47 6.91
N HIS A 83 -8.60 -3.44 6.11
CA HIS A 83 -9.38 -3.99 5.00
C HIS A 83 -9.91 -5.40 5.25
N HIS A 84 -9.33 -6.14 6.19
CA HIS A 84 -9.75 -7.51 6.51
C HIS A 84 -11.25 -7.60 6.89
N PRO A 85 -12.02 -8.57 6.35
CA PRO A 85 -11.61 -9.71 5.52
C PRO A 85 -11.56 -9.46 4.00
N MET A 86 -11.75 -8.21 3.52
CA MET A 86 -11.74 -7.83 2.10
C MET A 86 -12.87 -8.44 1.26
N GLU A 87 -13.99 -8.77 1.90
CA GLU A 87 -15.16 -9.36 1.24
C GLU A 87 -16.11 -8.31 0.63
N GLU A 88 -16.03 -7.06 1.09
CA GLU A 88 -16.92 -5.99 0.66
C GLU A 88 -16.17 -4.93 -0.13
N GLN A 89 -16.80 -4.42 -1.19
CA GLN A 89 -16.31 -3.29 -1.99
C GLN A 89 -17.25 -2.08 -1.87
N GLY A 90 -16.79 -0.92 -2.31
CA GLY A 90 -17.56 0.32 -2.27
C GLY A 90 -17.16 1.28 -1.14
N ARG A 91 -17.69 2.51 -1.22
CA ARG A 91 -17.19 3.68 -0.47
C ARG A 91 -17.18 3.52 1.06
N TYR A 92 -18.21 2.90 1.64
CA TYR A 92 -18.42 2.87 3.09
C TYR A 92 -18.08 1.52 3.75
N ARG A 93 -17.81 0.48 2.95
CA ARG A 93 -17.69 -0.91 3.43
C ARG A 93 -16.35 -1.56 3.09
N ASN A 94 -15.56 -0.99 2.18
CA ASN A 94 -14.25 -1.53 1.80
C ASN A 94 -13.15 -1.39 2.88
N THR A 95 -13.41 -0.63 3.93
CA THR A 95 -12.48 -0.32 5.02
C THR A 95 -13.23 -0.27 6.34
N ARG A 96 -12.55 -0.56 7.45
CA ARG A 96 -13.11 -0.50 8.80
C ARG A 96 -12.30 0.42 9.72
N GLY A 97 -12.98 1.06 10.67
CA GLY A 97 -12.35 1.52 11.90
C GLY A 97 -12.12 0.32 12.81
N PHE A 98 -10.98 0.25 13.49
CA PHE A 98 -10.69 -0.87 14.39
C PHE A 98 -9.83 -0.45 15.58
N LYS A 99 -9.99 -1.13 16.72
CA LYS A 99 -9.08 -1.01 17.88
C LYS A 99 -8.04 -2.13 17.89
N ALA A 100 -6.78 -1.77 17.76
CA ALA A 100 -5.63 -2.65 17.86
C ALA A 100 -5.19 -2.85 19.32
N LYS A 101 -4.76 -4.07 19.66
CA LYS A 101 -4.24 -4.38 21.01
C LYS A 101 -2.94 -3.65 21.30
N ILE A 102 -2.12 -3.42 20.27
CA ILE A 102 -0.86 -2.67 20.37
C ILE A 102 -1.09 -1.14 20.46
N GLY A 103 -2.33 -0.68 20.31
CA GLY A 103 -2.72 0.72 20.46
C GLY A 103 -2.48 1.58 19.21
N THR A 104 -2.99 2.82 19.28
CA THR A 104 -2.98 3.78 18.17
C THR A 104 -1.56 4.22 17.79
N ILE A 105 -0.67 4.41 18.77
CA ILE A 105 0.70 4.88 18.52
C ILE A 105 1.48 3.82 17.75
N LEU A 106 1.41 2.56 18.19
CA LEU A 106 2.13 1.46 17.53
C LEU A 106 1.48 1.01 16.24
N THR A 107 0.25 1.44 15.94
CA THR A 107 -0.34 1.33 14.60
C THR A 107 -0.15 2.60 13.78
N MET A 108 0.60 3.60 14.25
CA MET A 108 0.79 4.88 13.56
C MET A 108 -0.53 5.55 13.13
N GLY A 109 -1.59 5.40 13.95
CA GLY A 109 -2.90 5.98 13.68
C GLY A 109 -3.77 5.19 12.69
N MET A 110 -3.31 4.03 12.19
CA MET A 110 -4.05 3.23 11.21
C MET A 110 -5.40 2.71 11.72
N GLU A 111 -5.66 2.70 13.03
CA GLU A 111 -6.99 2.47 13.60
C GLU A 111 -8.09 3.35 12.96
N TYR A 112 -7.72 4.57 12.54
CA TYR A 112 -8.62 5.56 11.93
C TYR A 112 -8.52 5.61 10.39
N HIS A 113 -7.95 4.60 9.74
CA HIS A 113 -7.72 4.59 8.29
C HIS A 113 -8.99 4.76 7.46
N ILE A 114 -10.15 4.38 8.00
CA ILE A 114 -11.45 4.58 7.35
C ILE A 114 -11.68 6.05 6.95
N ILE A 115 -11.17 7.01 7.71
CA ILE A 115 -11.26 8.43 7.36
C ILE A 115 -10.46 8.76 6.11
N HIS A 116 -9.26 8.17 5.94
CA HIS A 116 -8.47 8.35 4.74
C HIS A 116 -9.20 7.82 3.49
N HIS A 117 -9.89 6.67 3.60
CA HIS A 117 -10.68 6.14 2.48
C HIS A 117 -11.88 7.01 2.12
N LEU A 118 -12.51 7.66 3.10
CA LEU A 118 -13.68 8.51 2.88
C LEU A 118 -13.31 9.94 2.47
N HIS A 119 -12.21 10.45 3.01
CA HIS A 119 -11.72 11.82 2.91
C HIS A 119 -10.18 11.84 2.86
N PRO A 120 -9.57 11.43 1.73
CA PRO A 120 -8.11 11.32 1.60
C PRO A 120 -7.39 12.67 1.70
N SER A 121 -8.11 13.79 1.55
CA SER A 121 -7.59 15.14 1.73
C SER A 121 -7.36 15.54 3.19
N ILE A 122 -7.92 14.80 4.16
CA ILE A 122 -7.66 15.05 5.58
C ILE A 122 -6.29 14.45 5.95
N PRO A 123 -5.35 15.24 6.50
CA PRO A 123 -4.06 14.74 6.94
C PRO A 123 -4.19 13.62 7.98
N LEU A 124 -3.31 12.62 7.90
CA LEU A 124 -3.37 11.42 8.75
C LEU A 124 -3.40 11.73 10.25
N ASN A 125 -2.66 12.75 10.70
CA ASN A 125 -2.62 13.17 12.10
C ASN A 125 -3.96 13.72 12.61
N LEU A 126 -4.84 14.18 11.71
CA LEU A 126 -6.18 14.69 12.03
C LEU A 126 -7.27 13.62 11.91
N ASN A 127 -6.98 12.44 11.34
CA ASN A 127 -7.95 11.35 11.23
C ASN A 127 -8.60 10.96 12.56
N PRO A 128 -7.91 10.91 13.72
CA PRO A 128 -8.57 10.63 15.00
C PRO A 128 -9.63 11.68 15.36
N ALA A 129 -9.34 12.97 15.11
CA ALA A 129 -10.27 14.06 15.40
C ALA A 129 -11.46 14.03 14.44
N ALA A 130 -11.20 13.88 13.14
CA ALA A 130 -12.22 13.75 12.11
C ALA A 130 -13.12 12.54 12.36
N TYR A 131 -12.55 11.39 12.76
CA TYR A 131 -13.32 10.21 13.13
C TYR A 131 -14.30 10.48 14.26
N ARG A 132 -13.86 11.13 15.34
CA ARG A 132 -14.75 11.48 16.46
C ARG A 132 -15.88 12.41 16.03
N ALA A 133 -15.58 13.41 15.19
CA ALA A 133 -16.57 14.36 14.69
C ALA A 133 -17.59 13.70 13.73
N LEU A 134 -17.12 12.78 12.87
CA LEU A 134 -17.94 12.12 11.86
C LEU A 134 -18.61 10.84 12.36
N LYS A 135 -18.30 10.37 13.57
CA LYS A 135 -18.79 9.09 14.12
C LYS A 135 -20.31 8.90 13.98
N PRO A 136 -21.18 9.91 14.24
CA PRO A 136 -22.62 9.77 14.02
C PRO A 136 -22.97 9.43 12.56
N ILE A 137 -22.32 10.11 11.61
CA ILE A 137 -22.53 9.90 10.16
C ILE A 137 -21.98 8.54 9.73
N LEU A 138 -20.83 8.11 10.27
CA LEU A 138 -20.27 6.78 9.98
C LEU A 138 -21.24 5.66 10.38
N ILE A 139 -21.90 5.82 11.53
CA ILE A 139 -22.94 4.89 12.01
C ILE A 139 -24.16 4.93 11.09
N GLU A 140 -24.67 6.13 10.75
CA GLU A 140 -25.81 6.30 9.84
C GLU A 140 -25.55 5.67 8.46
N ARG A 141 -24.32 5.78 7.95
CA ARG A 141 -23.89 5.21 6.67
C ARG A 141 -23.52 3.72 6.75
N ASN A 142 -23.75 3.08 7.89
CA ASN A 142 -23.46 1.67 8.14
C ASN A 142 -21.98 1.28 7.85
N CYS A 143 -21.06 2.18 8.16
CA CYS A 143 -19.63 1.91 8.08
C CYS A 143 -19.22 0.83 9.08
N ARG A 144 -18.17 0.06 8.77
CA ARG A 144 -17.64 -0.95 9.69
C ARG A 144 -16.79 -0.30 10.78
N LEU A 145 -17.30 -0.26 12.02
CA LEU A 145 -16.65 0.33 13.19
C LEU A 145 -16.40 -0.74 14.26
N ASP A 146 -15.33 -1.51 14.09
CA ASP A 146 -15.06 -2.67 14.92
C ASP A 146 -14.58 -2.26 16.32
N LYS A 147 -15.11 -2.94 17.35
CA LYS A 147 -14.73 -2.78 18.76
C LYS A 147 -14.91 -1.36 19.32
N ASN A 148 -15.89 -0.62 18.79
CA ASN A 148 -16.26 0.72 19.27
C ASN A 148 -15.05 1.66 19.44
N LEU A 149 -14.19 1.70 18.41
CA LEU A 149 -13.12 2.71 18.31
C LEU A 149 -13.66 4.13 18.54
#